data_AF-A0A7X3WFU9-F1
#
_entry.id   AF-A0A7X3WFU9-F1
#
_cell.length_a   1.000
_cell.length_b   1.000
_cell.length_c   1.000
_cell.angle_alpha   90.00
_cell.angle_beta   90.00
_cell.angle_gamma   90.00
#
_symmetry.space_group_name_H-M   'P 1'
#
loop_
_entity.id
_entity.type
_entity.pdbx_description
1 polymer ?
#
loop_
_entity_poly.entity_id
_entity_poly.type
_entity_poly.pdbx_seq_one_letter_code
_entity_poly.pdbx_strand_id
1 'polypeptide(L)'
;MVNSVHVPGITHKGFLSGIDFVNEAASHPTYAPHLERLMGGYADIVAADIPIEGKSAHAYTQEFIARIRKVKDDNARINIIETVKLRERAADIVRSPNYNRSTTLFKDDFAYSFATVLRFLTPKTNDYRGITDTGTEYEIRDPDRTIQDTLHGAFGADMTNIANRLDTIFSDVTLWSPQTAVSDNALSQNQDFCRRVAQYYHELVNGETCLEVLEGINVQYA
;
A
#
# COMPACT_ATOMS: atom_id res chain seq x y z
N MET A 1 17.42 9.98 -1.96
CA MET A 1 16.49 9.50 -0.93
C MET A 1 15.74 10.67 -0.27
N VAL A 2 14.80 11.28 -0.98
CA VAL A 2 13.78 12.20 -0.42
C VAL A 2 12.42 11.98 -1.11
N ASN A 3 12.38 11.36 -2.30
CA ASN A 3 11.14 11.04 -3.01
C ASN A 3 10.58 9.63 -2.70
N SER A 4 11.25 8.86 -1.84
CA SER A 4 10.99 7.43 -1.63
C SER A 4 10.02 7.14 -0.47
N VAL A 5 9.47 8.17 0.18
CA VAL A 5 8.55 7.99 1.30
C VAL A 5 7.36 8.93 1.15
N HIS A 6 6.43 8.62 0.25
CA HIS A 6 5.02 8.78 0.64
C HIS A 6 4.58 7.41 1.08
N VAL A 7 4.03 7.36 2.30
CA VAL A 7 3.85 6.13 3.05
C VAL A 7 3.04 5.13 2.23
N PRO A 8 3.49 3.87 2.11
CA PRO A 8 2.62 2.82 1.61
C PRO A 8 1.36 2.80 2.47
N GLY A 9 0.28 3.32 1.88
CA GLY A 9 -1.04 3.28 2.45
C GLY A 9 -1.41 4.26 3.59
N ILE A 10 -0.57 5.07 4.26
CA ILE A 10 -1.14 5.95 5.34
C ILE A 10 -2.10 6.99 4.78
N THR A 11 -1.74 7.61 3.67
CA THR A 11 -2.53 8.67 3.03
C THR A 11 -3.77 8.09 2.38
N HIS A 12 -3.70 6.82 1.96
CA HIS A 12 -4.82 6.07 1.42
C HIS A 12 -5.80 5.64 2.51
N LYS A 13 -5.29 5.08 3.63
CA LYS A 13 -6.09 4.76 4.83
C LYS A 13 -6.78 6.01 5.36
N GLY A 14 -6.03 7.11 5.52
CA GLY A 14 -6.57 8.39 5.93
C GLY A 14 -7.70 8.86 5.01
N PHE A 15 -7.41 8.96 3.70
CA PHE A 15 -8.39 9.39 2.71
C PHE A 15 -9.65 8.51 2.67
N LEU A 16 -9.48 7.18 2.61
CA LEU A 16 -10.60 6.23 2.58
C LEU A 16 -11.42 6.29 3.87
N SER A 17 -10.81 6.59 5.02
CA SER A 17 -11.53 6.80 6.29
C SER A 17 -12.07 8.22 6.47
N GLY A 18 -12.01 9.08 5.46
CA GLY A 18 -12.53 10.46 5.55
C GLY A 18 -11.66 11.42 6.36
N ILE A 19 -10.37 11.10 6.55
CA ILE A 19 -9.38 12.00 7.14
C ILE A 19 -8.71 12.79 6.02
N ASP A 20 -8.89 14.11 6.04
CA ASP A 20 -8.43 14.98 4.95
C ASP A 20 -6.92 15.14 4.93
N PHE A 21 -6.28 15.24 6.11
CA PHE A 21 -4.88 15.63 6.21
C PHE A 21 -3.94 14.47 6.61
N VAL A 22 -2.73 14.51 6.04
CA VAL A 22 -1.68 13.50 6.28
C VAL A 22 -1.27 13.43 7.74
N ASN A 23 -1.07 14.59 8.39
CA ASN A 23 -0.65 14.64 9.79
C ASN A 23 -1.69 14.05 10.73
N GLU A 24 -2.97 14.22 10.42
CA GLU A 24 -4.08 13.64 11.16
C GLU A 24 -4.09 12.11 11.00
N ALA A 25 -3.95 11.61 9.78
CA ALA A 25 -3.84 10.17 9.53
C ALA A 25 -2.59 9.56 10.21
N ALA A 26 -1.44 10.24 10.13
CA ALA A 26 -0.17 9.80 10.74
C ALA A 26 -0.14 9.89 12.28
N SER A 27 -1.09 10.61 12.87
CA SER A 27 -1.25 10.76 14.33
C SER A 27 -2.51 10.06 14.85
N HIS A 28 -3.30 9.43 13.97
CA HIS A 28 -4.53 8.74 14.35
C HIS A 28 -4.21 7.58 15.31
N PRO A 29 -4.94 7.41 16.43
CA PRO A 29 -4.59 6.43 17.47
C PRO A 29 -4.41 5.00 16.95
N THR A 30 -5.21 4.59 15.97
CA THR A 30 -5.13 3.25 15.35
C THR A 30 -4.07 3.18 14.26
N TYR A 31 -3.89 4.23 13.44
CA TYR A 31 -3.00 4.19 12.29
C TYR A 31 -1.54 4.55 12.63
N ALA A 32 -1.31 5.35 13.68
CA ALA A 32 0.01 5.77 14.08
C ALA A 32 0.91 4.60 14.50
N PRO A 33 0.46 3.63 15.33
CA PRO A 33 1.24 2.43 15.63
C PRO A 33 1.54 1.60 14.38
N HIS A 34 0.54 1.42 13.50
CA HIS A 34 0.71 0.72 12.22
C HIS A 34 1.79 1.35 11.35
N LEU A 35 1.75 2.68 11.21
CA LEU A 35 2.74 3.45 10.47
C LEU A 35 4.16 3.20 11.00
N GLU A 36 4.34 3.22 12.33
CA GLU A 36 5.64 3.00 12.96
C GLU A 36 6.16 1.57 12.70
N ARG A 37 5.31 0.55 12.86
CA ARG A 37 5.67 -0.85 12.59
C ARG A 37 6.03 -1.09 11.13
N LEU A 38 5.17 -0.61 10.22
CA LEU A 38 5.37 -0.74 8.79
C LEU A 38 6.70 -0.11 8.36
N MET A 39 6.94 1.13 8.77
CA MET A 39 8.13 1.85 8.38
C MET A 39 9.40 1.28 9.03
N GLY A 40 9.28 0.70 10.23
CA GLY A 40 10.36 -0.04 10.88
C GLY A 40 10.79 -1.28 10.09
N GLY A 41 9.84 -2.12 9.68
CA GLY A 41 10.16 -3.29 8.85
C GLY A 41 10.66 -2.93 7.44
N TYR A 42 10.18 -1.82 6.88
CA TYR A 42 10.76 -1.22 5.67
C TYR A 42 12.24 -0.89 5.86
N ALA A 43 12.59 -0.25 6.99
CA ALA A 43 13.96 0.10 7.30
C ALA A 43 14.85 -1.14 7.47
N ASP A 44 14.32 -2.23 8.05
CA ASP A 44 15.04 -3.50 8.17
C ASP A 44 15.39 -4.09 6.80
N ILE A 45 14.43 -4.14 5.88
CA ILE A 45 14.67 -4.64 4.52
C ILE A 45 15.68 -3.76 3.79
N VAL A 46 15.48 -2.44 3.81
CA VAL A 46 16.38 -1.49 3.13
C VAL A 46 17.81 -1.59 3.68
N ALA A 47 17.97 -1.68 5.00
CA ALA A 47 19.28 -1.83 5.62
C ALA A 47 19.97 -3.15 5.24
N ALA A 48 19.20 -4.22 5.03
CA ALA A 48 19.72 -5.52 4.63
C ALA A 48 20.07 -5.59 3.13
N ASP A 49 19.26 -4.96 2.27
CA ASP A 49 19.46 -4.98 0.82
C ASP A 49 20.52 -3.98 0.35
N ILE A 50 20.52 -2.78 0.92
CA ILE A 50 21.40 -1.68 0.52
C ILE A 50 21.93 -0.99 1.78
N PRO A 51 22.94 -1.56 2.45
CA PRO A 51 23.60 -0.89 3.57
C PRO A 51 24.20 0.45 3.12
N ILE A 52 23.84 1.55 3.79
CA ILE A 52 24.35 2.88 3.47
C ILE A 52 25.33 3.30 4.56
N GLU A 53 26.59 3.48 4.20
CA GLU A 53 27.63 3.89 5.14
C GLU A 53 27.28 5.22 5.83
N GLY A 54 27.39 5.24 7.16
CA GLY A 54 27.11 6.42 7.98
C GLY A 54 25.64 6.82 8.06
N LYS A 55 24.70 6.04 7.53
CA LYS A 55 23.25 6.33 7.62
C LYS A 55 22.48 5.14 8.18
N SER A 56 21.57 5.41 9.11
CA SER A 56 20.63 4.41 9.61
C SER A 56 19.29 4.54 8.87
N ALA A 57 18.86 3.48 8.20
CA ALA A 57 17.54 3.42 7.57
C ALA A 57 16.43 3.64 8.62
N HIS A 58 16.63 3.11 9.84
CA HIS A 58 15.72 3.34 10.98
C HIS A 58 15.67 4.81 11.40
N ALA A 59 16.83 5.47 11.54
CA ALA A 59 16.85 6.89 11.90
C ALA A 59 16.14 7.74 10.85
N TYR A 60 16.37 7.45 9.57
CA TYR A 60 15.69 8.13 8.47
C TYR A 60 14.17 7.90 8.48
N THR A 61 13.73 6.67 8.75
CA THR A 61 12.31 6.34 8.95
C THR A 61 11.68 7.16 10.08
N GLN A 62 12.35 7.25 11.24
CA GLN A 62 11.82 7.97 12.40
C GLN A 62 11.74 9.49 12.15
N GLU A 63 12.77 10.07 11.52
CA GLU A 63 12.74 11.47 11.07
C GLU A 63 11.60 11.73 10.08
N PHE A 64 11.37 10.79 9.16
CA PHE A 64 10.27 10.87 8.21
C PHE A 64 8.90 10.87 8.91
N ILE A 65 8.65 9.93 9.83
CA ILE A 65 7.39 9.85 10.60
C ILE A 65 7.17 11.16 11.38
N ALA A 66 8.22 11.64 12.07
CA ALA A 66 8.16 12.89 12.83
C ALA A 66 7.85 14.10 11.93
N ARG A 67 8.30 14.09 10.68
CA ARG A 67 8.01 15.13 9.70
C ARG A 67 6.55 15.10 9.25
N ILE A 68 6.04 13.94 8.83
CA ILE A 68 4.66 13.85 8.31
C ILE A 68 3.60 14.11 9.38
N ARG A 69 3.91 13.87 10.66
CA ARG A 69 3.04 14.25 11.79
C ARG A 69 2.92 15.76 12.00
N LYS A 70 3.83 16.56 11.43
CA LYS A 70 3.86 18.02 11.60
C LYS A 70 3.37 18.77 10.36
N VAL A 71 3.45 18.14 9.19
CA VAL A 71 3.11 18.79 7.92
C VAL A 71 1.63 18.59 7.64
N LYS A 72 0.87 19.69 7.64
CA LYS A 72 -0.51 19.69 7.16
C LYS A 72 -0.50 19.69 5.64
N ASP A 73 -0.93 18.57 5.07
CA ASP A 73 -0.98 18.34 3.64
C ASP A 73 -2.19 17.47 3.31
N ASP A 74 -2.82 17.68 2.16
CA ASP A 74 -4.04 16.98 1.77
C ASP A 74 -3.73 15.57 1.28
N ASN A 75 -4.38 14.56 1.87
CA ASN A 75 -4.28 13.19 1.40
C ASN A 75 -4.68 13.07 -0.08
N ALA A 76 -5.72 13.80 -0.51
CA ALA A 76 -6.18 13.83 -1.90
C ALA A 76 -5.11 14.37 -2.87
N ARG A 77 -4.35 15.39 -2.45
CA ARG A 77 -3.28 15.98 -3.26
C ARG A 77 -2.10 15.02 -3.39
N ILE A 78 -1.84 14.24 -2.34
CA ILE A 78 -0.80 13.23 -2.36
C ILE A 78 -1.23 12.02 -3.18
N ASN A 79 -2.46 11.55 -3.08
CA ASN A 79 -2.94 10.29 -3.69
C ASN A 79 -3.25 10.43 -5.19
N ILE A 80 -2.22 10.75 -5.97
CA ILE A 80 -2.22 10.86 -7.43
C ILE A 80 -1.08 9.99 -8.01
N ILE A 81 -1.14 9.55 -9.27
CA ILE A 81 -0.07 8.76 -9.92
C ILE A 81 0.42 7.54 -9.09
N GLU A 82 -0.51 6.85 -8.42
CA GLU A 82 -0.22 5.78 -7.47
C GLU A 82 0.33 4.52 -8.14
N THR A 83 -0.07 4.21 -9.38
CA THR A 83 0.51 3.09 -10.16
C THR A 83 2.03 3.23 -10.25
N VAL A 84 2.51 4.43 -10.59
CA VAL A 84 3.96 4.73 -10.63
C VAL A 84 4.57 4.63 -9.23
N LYS A 85 3.90 5.14 -8.19
CA LYS A 85 4.46 5.10 -6.83
C LYS A 85 4.55 3.68 -6.27
N LEU A 86 3.57 2.82 -6.53
CA LEU A 86 3.62 1.42 -6.14
C LEU A 86 4.81 0.72 -6.81
N ARG A 87 4.98 0.93 -8.11
CA ARG A 87 6.11 0.41 -8.87
C ARG A 87 7.46 0.85 -8.31
N GLU A 88 7.65 2.15 -8.12
CA GLU A 88 8.96 2.71 -7.73
C GLU A 88 9.27 2.57 -6.23
N ARG A 89 8.32 2.16 -5.38
CA ARG A 89 8.48 2.22 -3.90
C ARG A 89 8.08 0.96 -3.15
N ALA A 90 7.23 0.11 -3.72
CA ALA A 90 6.77 -1.13 -3.08
C ALA A 90 7.27 -2.37 -3.81
N ALA A 91 7.43 -2.34 -5.13
CA ALA A 91 7.81 -3.50 -5.92
C ALA A 91 9.17 -4.09 -5.48
N ASP A 92 10.16 -3.25 -5.17
CA ASP A 92 11.48 -3.72 -4.73
C ASP A 92 11.44 -4.41 -3.35
N ILE A 93 10.54 -3.98 -2.46
CA ILE A 93 10.34 -4.65 -1.17
C ILE A 93 9.74 -6.03 -1.37
N VAL A 94 8.76 -6.16 -2.28
CA VAL A 94 8.15 -7.46 -2.62
C VAL A 94 9.19 -8.41 -3.22
N ARG A 95 10.10 -7.89 -4.04
CA ARG A 95 11.17 -8.67 -4.70
C ARG A 95 12.37 -8.96 -3.81
N SER A 96 12.51 -8.23 -2.70
CA SER A 96 13.65 -8.37 -1.81
C SER A 96 13.79 -9.81 -1.31
N PRO A 97 14.98 -10.43 -1.37
CA PRO A 97 15.21 -11.74 -0.75
C PRO A 97 15.04 -11.69 0.78
N ASN A 98 15.13 -10.50 1.39
CA ASN A 98 14.96 -10.29 2.83
C ASN A 98 13.50 -10.16 3.26
N TYR A 99 12.56 -9.97 2.32
CA TYR A 99 11.12 -10.01 2.62
C TYR A 99 10.72 -11.34 3.27
N ASN A 100 11.19 -12.47 2.72
CA ASN A 100 10.85 -13.80 3.24
C ASN A 100 11.32 -14.03 4.67
N ARG A 101 12.37 -13.32 5.11
CA ARG A 101 12.92 -13.39 6.47
C ARG A 101 12.27 -12.41 7.45
N SER A 102 11.45 -11.49 6.95
CA SER A 102 10.77 -10.50 7.77
C SER A 102 9.71 -11.15 8.66
N THR A 103 9.34 -10.46 9.73
CA THR A 103 8.33 -10.93 10.69
C THR A 103 6.97 -11.10 10.01
N THR A 104 6.13 -12.01 10.52
CA THR A 104 4.77 -12.19 9.98
C THR A 104 3.95 -10.90 10.10
N LEU A 105 4.08 -10.18 11.22
CA LEU A 105 3.43 -8.89 11.44
C LEU A 105 3.82 -7.86 10.38
N PHE A 106 5.11 -7.73 10.02
CA PHE A 106 5.51 -6.81 8.96
C PHE A 106 4.92 -7.22 7.60
N LYS A 107 4.92 -8.52 7.28
CA LYS A 107 4.36 -9.02 6.02
C LYS A 107 2.86 -8.70 5.91
N ASP A 108 2.12 -8.82 7.00
CA ASP A 108 0.71 -8.43 7.08
C ASP A 108 0.53 -6.93 6.98
N ASP A 109 1.27 -6.14 7.77
CA ASP A 109 1.22 -4.68 7.74
C ASP A 109 1.52 -4.13 6.33
N PHE A 110 2.47 -4.74 5.63
CA PHE A 110 2.85 -4.37 4.27
C PHE A 110 1.81 -4.78 3.24
N ALA A 111 1.35 -6.04 3.28
CA ALA A 111 0.32 -6.53 2.37
C ALA A 111 -1.00 -5.76 2.51
N TYR A 112 -1.44 -5.48 3.73
CA TYR A 112 -2.61 -4.64 4.01
C TYR A 112 -2.42 -3.21 3.47
N SER A 113 -1.24 -2.63 3.63
CA SER A 113 -0.95 -1.30 3.09
C SER A 113 -0.97 -1.26 1.57
N PHE A 114 -0.50 -2.31 0.90
CA PHE A 114 -0.59 -2.46 -0.56
C PHE A 114 -2.05 -2.65 -1.00
N ALA A 115 -2.80 -3.53 -0.31
CA ALA A 115 -4.23 -3.76 -0.54
C ALA A 115 -5.05 -2.47 -0.40
N THR A 116 -4.69 -1.59 0.54
CA THR A 116 -5.36 -0.29 0.70
C THR A 116 -5.17 0.62 -0.53
N VAL A 117 -3.98 0.61 -1.14
CA VAL A 117 -3.74 1.38 -2.37
C VAL A 117 -4.55 0.79 -3.53
N LEU A 118 -4.60 -0.53 -3.66
CA LEU A 118 -5.45 -1.19 -4.66
C LEU A 118 -6.93 -0.84 -4.46
N ARG A 119 -7.41 -0.85 -3.21
CA ARG A 119 -8.76 -0.42 -2.85
C ARG A 119 -9.03 1.03 -3.22
N PHE A 120 -8.05 1.92 -3.04
CA PHE A 120 -8.15 3.31 -3.48
C PHE A 120 -8.21 3.43 -5.00
N LEU A 121 -7.49 2.58 -5.73
CA LEU A 121 -7.49 2.54 -7.20
C LEU A 121 -8.65 1.71 -7.79
N THR A 122 -9.58 1.20 -6.97
CA THR A 122 -10.69 0.37 -7.45
C THR A 122 -11.86 1.24 -7.91
N PRO A 123 -12.25 1.20 -9.19
CA PRO A 123 -13.42 1.93 -9.66
C PRO A 123 -14.71 1.33 -9.10
N LYS A 124 -15.57 2.18 -8.56
CA LYS A 124 -16.97 1.84 -8.23
C LYS A 124 -17.88 2.05 -9.44
N THR A 125 -17.51 2.95 -10.35
CA THR A 125 -18.27 3.38 -11.53
C THR A 125 -17.42 3.29 -12.81
N ASN A 126 -18.06 3.42 -13.97
CA ASN A 126 -17.40 3.34 -15.29
C ASN A 126 -16.53 4.57 -15.63
N ASP A 127 -16.67 5.68 -14.90
CA ASP A 127 -15.91 6.91 -15.09
C ASP A 127 -14.70 7.02 -14.14
N TYR A 128 -14.19 5.88 -13.67
CA TYR A 128 -13.02 5.79 -12.77
C TYR A 128 -13.18 6.59 -11.47
N ARG A 129 -14.39 6.60 -10.90
CA ARG A 129 -14.62 7.11 -9.55
C ARG A 129 -14.54 5.97 -8.53
N GLY A 130 -13.82 6.20 -7.45
CA GLY A 130 -13.79 5.33 -6.29
C GLY A 130 -14.81 5.77 -5.23
N ILE A 131 -14.90 5.00 -4.15
CA ILE A 131 -15.75 5.31 -2.99
C ILE A 131 -14.97 5.08 -1.69
N THR A 132 -15.07 6.01 -0.75
CA THR A 132 -14.46 5.93 0.59
C THR A 132 -15.25 4.98 1.50
N ASP A 133 -14.69 4.66 2.66
CA ASP A 133 -15.34 3.86 3.71
C ASP A 133 -16.60 4.56 4.25
N THR A 134 -16.64 5.90 4.16
CA THR A 134 -17.79 6.73 4.54
C THR A 134 -18.83 6.89 3.43
N GLY A 135 -18.65 6.25 2.27
CA GLY A 135 -19.56 6.34 1.12
C GLY A 135 -19.36 7.58 0.23
N THR A 136 -18.30 8.35 0.43
CA THR A 136 -17.99 9.54 -0.38
C THR A 136 -17.31 9.12 -1.69
N GLU A 137 -17.81 9.59 -2.81
CA GLU A 137 -17.17 9.33 -4.11
C GLU A 137 -16.00 10.27 -4.38
N TYR A 138 -14.98 9.77 -5.09
CA TYR A 138 -13.81 10.56 -5.50
C TYR A 138 -13.30 10.16 -6.89
N GLU A 139 -12.63 11.09 -7.55
CA GLU A 139 -11.95 10.84 -8.83
C GLU A 139 -10.63 10.09 -8.60
N ILE A 140 -10.42 8.98 -9.31
CA ILE A 140 -9.13 8.28 -9.31
C ILE A 140 -8.18 8.98 -10.29
N ARG A 141 -7.25 9.77 -9.75
CA ARG A 141 -6.27 10.56 -10.51
C ARG A 141 -4.99 9.77 -10.78
N ASP A 142 -5.10 8.77 -11.65
CA ASP A 142 -3.98 7.98 -12.13
C ASP A 142 -3.95 7.98 -13.67
N PRO A 143 -2.84 8.38 -14.31
CA PRO A 143 -2.73 8.34 -15.76
C PRO A 143 -2.62 6.92 -16.32
N ASP A 144 -2.10 5.97 -15.53
CA ASP A 144 -2.04 4.56 -15.92
C ASP A 144 -3.30 3.86 -15.42
N ARG A 145 -4.14 3.38 -16.36
CA ARG A 145 -5.43 2.76 -16.06
C ARG A 145 -5.36 1.24 -15.89
N THR A 146 -4.19 0.63 -16.04
CA THR A 146 -4.03 -0.84 -16.03
C THR A 146 -4.60 -1.51 -14.79
N ILE A 147 -4.31 -0.95 -13.60
CA ILE A 147 -4.82 -1.48 -12.33
C ILE A 147 -6.34 -1.27 -12.25
N GLN A 148 -6.82 -0.09 -12.59
CA GLN A 148 -8.23 0.29 -12.52
C GLN A 148 -9.09 -0.58 -13.44
N ASP A 149 -8.65 -0.78 -14.68
CA ASP A 149 -9.30 -1.62 -15.68
C ASP A 149 -9.42 -3.06 -15.19
N THR A 150 -8.35 -3.56 -14.58
CA THR A 150 -8.31 -4.93 -14.04
C THR A 150 -9.15 -5.08 -12.77
N LEU A 151 -9.26 -4.04 -11.93
CA LEU A 151 -10.06 -4.05 -10.71
C LEU A 151 -11.53 -3.65 -10.93
N HIS A 152 -11.91 -3.26 -12.15
CA HIS A 152 -13.28 -2.86 -12.45
C HIS A 152 -14.28 -3.98 -12.13
N GLY A 153 -15.26 -3.66 -11.27
CA GLY A 153 -16.25 -4.64 -10.78
C GLY A 153 -15.74 -5.58 -9.68
N ALA A 154 -14.65 -5.22 -8.98
CA ALA A 154 -14.16 -6.00 -7.83
C ALA A 154 -15.02 -5.86 -6.56
N PHE A 155 -15.79 -4.78 -6.41
CA PHE A 155 -16.71 -4.61 -5.28
C PHE A 155 -17.77 -5.72 -5.25
N GLY A 156 -17.88 -6.42 -4.11
CA GLY A 156 -18.82 -7.53 -3.95
C GLY A 156 -18.39 -8.83 -4.63
N ALA A 157 -17.19 -8.89 -5.21
CA ALA A 157 -16.70 -10.07 -5.90
C ALA A 157 -16.13 -11.09 -4.91
N ASP A 158 -16.28 -12.37 -5.23
CA ASP A 158 -15.75 -13.47 -4.42
C ASP A 158 -14.21 -13.55 -4.47
N MET A 159 -13.63 -14.27 -3.50
CA MET A 159 -12.18 -14.44 -3.36
C MET A 159 -11.51 -15.01 -4.62
N THR A 160 -12.18 -15.90 -5.38
CA THR A 160 -11.61 -16.48 -6.60
C THR A 160 -11.47 -15.40 -7.68
N ASN A 161 -12.51 -14.59 -7.86
CA ASN A 161 -12.49 -13.47 -8.79
C ASN A 161 -11.41 -12.44 -8.40
N ILE A 162 -11.32 -12.11 -7.11
CA ILE A 162 -10.29 -11.22 -6.58
C ILE A 162 -8.89 -11.76 -6.84
N ALA A 163 -8.62 -13.03 -6.51
CA ALA A 163 -7.33 -13.66 -6.73
C ALA A 163 -6.91 -13.63 -8.20
N ASN A 164 -7.82 -13.89 -9.13
CA ASN A 164 -7.54 -13.85 -10.57
C ASN A 164 -7.20 -12.44 -11.08
N ARG A 165 -7.89 -11.41 -10.59
CA ARG A 165 -7.59 -10.01 -10.93
C ARG A 165 -6.23 -9.59 -10.40
N LEU A 166 -5.93 -9.95 -9.15
CA LEU A 166 -4.65 -9.64 -8.52
C LEU A 166 -3.50 -10.42 -9.16
N ASP A 167 -3.71 -11.67 -9.57
CA ASP A 167 -2.72 -12.43 -10.32
C ASP A 167 -2.40 -11.77 -11.66
N THR A 168 -3.42 -11.27 -12.37
CA THR A 168 -3.24 -10.50 -13.62
C THR A 168 -2.40 -9.25 -13.36
N ILE A 169 -2.72 -8.49 -12.31
CA ILE A 169 -1.98 -7.30 -11.90
C ILE A 169 -0.54 -7.63 -11.53
N PHE A 170 -0.31 -8.63 -10.66
CA PHE A 170 1.01 -8.96 -10.14
C PHE A 170 1.91 -9.69 -11.14
N SER A 171 1.33 -10.35 -12.13
CA SER A 171 2.06 -11.02 -13.21
C SER A 171 2.47 -10.09 -14.35
N ASP A 172 1.93 -8.86 -14.41
CA ASP A 172 2.33 -7.87 -15.41
C ASP A 172 3.73 -7.29 -15.12
N VAL A 173 4.75 -7.87 -15.73
CA VAL A 173 6.15 -7.42 -15.59
C VAL A 173 6.33 -5.97 -16.04
N THR A 174 5.55 -5.49 -17.02
CA THR A 174 5.67 -4.13 -17.54
C THR A 174 5.15 -3.10 -16.55
N LEU A 175 4.09 -3.45 -15.81
CA LEU A 175 3.54 -2.64 -14.72
C LEU A 175 4.55 -2.44 -13.58
N TRP A 176 5.40 -3.44 -13.33
CA TRP A 176 6.30 -3.45 -12.16
C TRP A 176 7.77 -3.19 -12.46
N SER A 177 8.16 -3.11 -13.73
CA SER A 177 9.56 -2.86 -14.09
C SER A 177 9.88 -1.37 -13.97
N PRO A 178 10.96 -0.98 -13.27
CA PRO A 178 11.40 0.41 -13.27
C PRO A 178 11.71 0.87 -14.69
N GLN A 179 11.62 2.18 -14.95
CA GLN A 179 11.87 2.76 -16.29
C GLN A 179 13.31 2.52 -16.80
N THR A 180 14.22 2.07 -15.93
CA THR A 180 15.60 1.74 -16.26
C THR A 180 15.97 0.37 -15.71
N ALA A 181 16.32 -0.54 -16.63
CA ALA A 181 16.56 -1.97 -16.48
C ALA A 181 15.30 -2.81 -16.20
N VAL A 182 15.03 -3.79 -17.08
CA VAL A 182 13.96 -4.77 -16.91
C VAL A 182 14.36 -5.69 -15.76
N SER A 183 13.68 -5.56 -14.62
CA SER A 183 13.66 -6.66 -13.66
C SER A 183 12.71 -7.69 -14.27
N ASP A 184 13.23 -8.84 -14.70
CA ASP A 184 12.43 -9.91 -15.33
C ASP A 184 11.43 -10.58 -14.37
N ASN A 185 11.41 -10.18 -13.09
CA ASN A 185 10.61 -10.82 -12.05
C ASN A 185 9.32 -10.05 -11.77
N ALA A 186 8.20 -10.69 -12.14
CA ALA A 186 6.86 -10.31 -11.75
C ALA A 186 6.68 -10.37 -10.22
N LEU A 187 5.77 -9.56 -9.66
CA LEU A 187 5.45 -9.62 -8.23
C LEU A 187 4.78 -10.94 -7.84
N SER A 188 4.12 -11.60 -8.80
CA SER A 188 3.46 -12.91 -8.62
C SER A 188 4.43 -14.03 -8.20
N GLN A 189 5.74 -13.85 -8.36
CA GLN A 189 6.72 -14.82 -7.83
C GLN A 189 6.73 -14.86 -6.29
N ASN A 190 6.32 -13.79 -5.61
CA ASN A 190 6.17 -13.77 -4.15
C ASN A 190 4.75 -14.18 -3.76
N GLN A 191 4.52 -15.49 -3.74
CA GLN A 191 3.21 -16.08 -3.46
C GLN A 191 2.69 -15.78 -2.04
N ASP A 192 3.58 -15.65 -1.04
CA ASP A 192 3.17 -15.27 0.33
C ASP A 192 2.62 -13.84 0.37
N PHE A 193 3.31 -12.90 -0.27
CA PHE A 193 2.82 -11.53 -0.44
C PHE A 193 1.48 -11.50 -1.19
N CYS A 194 1.39 -12.15 -2.36
CA CYS A 194 0.18 -12.14 -3.18
C CYS A 194 -1.04 -12.68 -2.43
N ARG A 195 -0.87 -13.78 -1.68
CA ARG A 195 -1.93 -14.38 -0.86
C ARG A 195 -2.43 -13.42 0.23
N ARG A 196 -1.52 -12.74 0.93
CA ARG A 196 -1.89 -11.76 1.98
C ARG A 196 -2.59 -10.55 1.40
N VAL A 197 -2.11 -10.01 0.27
CA VAL A 197 -2.77 -8.89 -0.40
C VAL A 197 -4.17 -9.27 -0.87
N ALA A 198 -4.35 -10.47 -1.43
CA ALA A 198 -5.66 -10.95 -1.85
C ALA A 198 -6.66 -11.03 -0.70
N GLN A 199 -6.21 -11.50 0.47
CA GLN A 199 -7.04 -11.55 1.67
C GLN A 199 -7.51 -10.15 2.09
N TYR A 200 -6.59 -9.23 2.35
CA TYR A 200 -6.93 -7.88 2.83
C TYR A 200 -7.69 -7.07 1.78
N TYR A 201 -7.33 -7.20 0.51
CA TYR A 201 -8.04 -6.50 -0.56
C TYR A 201 -9.48 -7.00 -0.70
N HIS A 202 -9.71 -8.31 -0.59
CA HIS A 202 -11.04 -8.89 -0.59
C HIS A 202 -11.90 -8.36 0.57
N GLU A 203 -11.36 -8.29 1.79
CA GLU A 203 -12.05 -7.70 2.95
C GLU A 203 -12.46 -6.24 2.64
N LEU A 204 -11.52 -5.42 2.14
CA LEU A 204 -11.73 -4.00 1.83
C LEU A 204 -12.75 -3.71 0.71
N VAL A 205 -12.93 -4.61 -0.25
CA VAL A 205 -13.94 -4.45 -1.33
C VAL A 205 -15.27 -5.15 -1.03
N ASN A 206 -15.36 -5.88 0.08
CA ASN A 206 -16.55 -6.61 0.52
C ASN A 206 -17.15 -6.10 1.84
N GLY A 207 -16.79 -4.88 2.26
CA GLY A 207 -17.54 -4.13 3.27
C GLY A 207 -16.76 -3.80 4.53
N GLU A 208 -15.55 -4.36 4.72
CA GLU A 208 -14.70 -3.96 5.83
C GLU A 208 -14.00 -2.63 5.52
N THR A 209 -14.01 -1.73 6.51
CA THR A 209 -13.32 -0.45 6.45
C THR A 209 -11.82 -0.61 6.67
N CYS A 210 -11.03 0.40 6.32
CA CYS A 210 -9.59 0.40 6.60
C CYS A 210 -9.33 0.21 8.10
N LEU A 211 -10.15 0.80 8.97
CA LEU A 211 -10.00 0.67 10.43
C LEU A 211 -10.27 -0.76 10.90
N GLU A 212 -11.37 -1.38 10.47
CA GLU A 212 -11.75 -2.74 10.89
C GLU A 212 -10.69 -3.78 10.52
N VAL A 213 -10.18 -3.73 9.28
CA VAL A 213 -9.11 -4.64 8.84
C VAL A 213 -7.86 -4.48 9.70
N LEU A 214 -7.46 -3.24 9.99
CA LEU A 214 -6.28 -2.98 10.83
C LEU A 214 -6.48 -3.40 12.28
N GLU A 215 -7.67 -3.22 12.83
CA GLU A 215 -8.03 -3.73 14.15
C GLU A 215 -7.95 -5.26 14.20
N GLY A 216 -8.42 -5.94 13.16
CA GLY A 216 -8.26 -7.39 12.99
C GLY A 216 -6.80 -7.84 13.02
N ILE A 217 -5.92 -7.13 12.30
CA ILE A 217 -4.46 -7.38 12.35
C ILE A 217 -3.93 -7.17 13.77
N ASN A 218 -4.28 -6.06 14.43
CA ASN A 218 -3.79 -5.79 15.78
C ASN A 218 -4.24 -6.86 16.80
N VAL A 219 -5.48 -7.35 16.70
CA VAL A 219 -6.00 -8.43 17.57
C VAL A 219 -5.26 -9.75 17.35
N GLN A 220 -4.88 -10.07 16.11
CA GLN A 220 -4.13 -11.30 15.80
C GLN A 220 -2.73 -11.33 16.46
N TYR A 221 -2.15 -10.17 16.75
CA TYR A 221 -0.79 -10.02 17.28
C TYR A 221 -0.72 -9.37 18.67
N ALA A 222 -1.86 -9.22 19.35
CA ALA A 222 -1.96 -8.76 20.73
C ALA A 222 -1.67 -9.89 21.73
#